data_AF-E2Q1M1-F1
#
_entry.id   AF-E2Q1M1-F1
#
_cell.length_a   1.000
_cell.length_b   1.000
_cell.length_c   1.000
_cell.angle_alpha   90.00
_cell.angle_beta   90.00
_cell.angle_gamma   90.00
#
_symmetry.space_group_name_H-M   'P 1'
#
loop_
_entity.id
_entity.type
_entity.pdbx_description
1 polymer ?
#
loop_
_entity_poly.entity_id
_entity_poly.type
_entity_poly.pdbx_seq_one_letter_code
_entity_poly.pdbx_strand_id
1 'polypeptide(L)'
;METLMKPPRTVLRPLGGAGTTLAVALLVGLLTAPAAPAAPADALPADRAPRAAVLEAEDATISQGAVESNHRGYTGRGFVNYDNLTGSSVEWTVRADKAGTTPLTLRFANGTTVNRPMTISVNGTPALTGRSFPGNGSWTSWQTANLDVPLREGDNTIRATATTANGGPNVDSLTVPDSGGPGPGPGPGPGGTPVGINGQLTVCGTKLCNQYGKPIQLRGMSTHGLQWYSQCATGASLDALAKDWNADVLRISMYIQEGGYDSDPRGFTDRVHNLIEQATARGMYALVDWHMLDPGDPHANLSKAKTFFTEIARRHNNKKNLIYEIANEPSGVSWSRIKSYAEELIPVIRQSDPETTVLVGTRAWSSLGVSDGATEAETVSNPVNASNIMYTFHFYAASHKDEYFNAFSRAADRIPLFVTEFGTQTYTGDGGNDFAASQRYMDLMASKKISWTNWNYSDDFRSGAVFKTGVCNAGGPYTGTSPLKPAGVWIRDRMRTPDNFPTR
;
A
#
# COMPACT_ATOMS: atom_id res chain seq x y z
N MET A 1 -10.97 57.66 -43.49
CA MET A 1 -9.97 58.21 -42.56
C MET A 1 -9.11 57.03 -42.11
N GLU A 2 -8.20 56.52 -42.96
CA GLU A 2 -6.81 57.01 -43.19
C GLU A 2 -6.02 57.05 -41.87
N THR A 3 -4.83 56.44 -41.71
CA THR A 3 -3.81 55.91 -42.63
C THR A 3 -2.85 55.03 -41.81
N LEU A 4 -2.56 53.78 -42.23
CA LEU A 4 -1.27 53.29 -42.76
C LEU A 4 0.02 53.78 -42.06
N MET A 5 0.86 52.86 -41.56
CA MET A 5 2.12 52.44 -42.21
C MET A 5 2.94 51.45 -41.36
N LYS A 6 3.59 50.52 -42.06
CA LYS A 6 4.63 49.57 -41.62
C LYS A 6 5.82 49.76 -42.61
N PRO A 7 6.93 49.01 -42.46
CA PRO A 7 8.24 49.31 -41.83
C PRO A 7 9.32 49.78 -42.84
N PRO A 8 10.64 49.69 -42.52
CA PRO A 8 11.51 48.96 -43.45
C PRO A 8 12.59 48.08 -42.79
N ARG A 9 13.42 47.47 -43.66
CA ARG A 9 14.14 46.19 -43.58
C ARG A 9 15.61 46.39 -43.99
N THR A 10 16.53 45.63 -43.37
CA THR A 10 17.76 45.00 -43.92
C THR A 10 19.02 45.74 -44.46
N VAL A 11 20.17 45.26 -43.94
CA VAL A 11 21.45 44.80 -44.60
C VAL A 11 22.51 45.82 -45.05
N LEU A 12 23.77 45.63 -44.60
CA LEU A 12 24.96 45.43 -45.45
C LEU A 12 26.18 44.89 -44.68
N ARG A 13 27.10 44.25 -45.43
CA ARG A 13 28.13 43.26 -45.05
C ARG A 13 29.54 43.79 -45.51
N PRO A 14 30.64 43.02 -45.62
CA PRO A 14 31.96 43.21 -44.97
C PRO A 14 33.14 43.57 -45.92
N LEU A 15 34.41 43.63 -45.42
CA LEU A 15 35.63 42.90 -45.92
C LEU A 15 37.00 43.53 -45.60
N GLY A 16 38.01 42.65 -45.44
CA GLY A 16 39.47 42.88 -45.63
C GLY A 16 40.34 42.36 -44.47
N GLY A 17 41.39 41.54 -44.61
CA GLY A 17 42.08 40.89 -45.74
C GLY A 17 43.57 40.63 -45.40
N ALA A 18 44.12 39.52 -45.94
CA ALA A 18 45.55 39.09 -46.05
C ALA A 18 46.21 38.36 -44.83
N GLY A 19 46.95 37.25 -44.95
CA GLY A 19 47.51 36.58 -46.14
C GLY A 19 48.13 35.18 -45.90
N THR A 20 48.52 34.60 -47.05
CA THR A 20 49.30 33.41 -47.51
C THR A 20 50.50 32.91 -46.64
N THR A 21 51.08 31.69 -46.66
CA THR A 21 51.26 30.58 -47.66
C THR A 21 52.00 29.35 -47.06
N LEU A 22 51.75 28.15 -47.65
CA LEU A 22 52.61 26.95 -47.94
C LEU A 22 53.47 26.14 -46.91
N ALA A 23 53.21 24.82 -46.95
CA ALA A 23 54.12 23.66 -47.17
C ALA A 23 54.92 22.95 -46.03
N VAL A 24 54.55 21.67 -45.84
CA VAL A 24 55.33 20.40 -45.73
C VAL A 24 56.64 20.36 -44.91
N ALA A 25 56.67 19.53 -43.85
CA ALA A 25 57.74 18.55 -43.60
C ALA A 25 57.35 17.55 -42.50
N LEU A 26 57.49 16.26 -42.82
CA LEU A 26 57.42 15.12 -41.91
C LEU A 26 58.85 14.85 -41.40
N LEU A 27 59.09 14.80 -40.07
CA LEU A 27 60.17 13.96 -39.52
C LEU A 27 59.96 13.69 -38.02
N VAL A 28 60.16 12.41 -37.69
CA VAL A 28 60.01 11.76 -36.39
C VAL A 28 61.14 12.17 -35.45
N GLY A 29 60.81 12.48 -34.20
CA GLY A 29 61.76 12.64 -33.09
C GLY A 29 61.07 12.34 -31.76
N LEU A 30 61.35 11.18 -31.18
CA LEU A 30 60.89 10.77 -29.86
C LEU A 30 61.43 11.73 -28.79
N LEU A 31 60.51 12.34 -28.04
CA LEU A 31 60.74 12.73 -26.65
C LEU A 31 59.49 12.33 -25.86
N THR A 32 59.74 11.48 -24.88
CA THR A 32 58.81 10.89 -23.93
C THR A 32 58.10 11.94 -23.09
N ALA A 33 56.78 12.07 -23.25
CA ALA A 33 55.90 12.64 -22.24
C ALA A 33 55.24 11.48 -21.47
N PRO A 34 55.11 11.55 -20.13
CA PRO A 34 54.44 10.50 -19.38
C PRO A 34 52.97 10.46 -19.81
N ALA A 35 52.52 9.28 -20.22
CA ALA A 35 51.10 8.99 -20.36
C ALA A 35 50.43 9.26 -19.00
N ALA A 36 49.48 10.18 -18.97
CA ALA A 36 48.48 10.19 -17.92
C ALA A 36 47.80 8.81 -17.95
N PRO A 37 47.67 8.10 -16.81
CA PRO A 37 46.98 6.83 -16.80
C PRO A 37 45.54 7.05 -17.28
N ALA A 38 45.14 6.27 -18.28
CA ALA A 38 43.74 6.11 -18.62
C ALA A 38 43.02 5.63 -17.35
N ALA A 39 42.10 6.45 -16.84
CA ALA A 39 41.21 6.04 -15.79
C ALA A 39 40.40 4.82 -16.30
N PRO A 40 40.24 3.75 -15.50
CA PRO A 40 39.34 2.69 -15.87
C PRO A 40 37.92 3.29 -15.94
N ALA A 41 37.13 2.78 -16.89
CA ALA A 41 35.71 3.03 -16.96
C ALA A 41 35.03 2.37 -15.74
N ASP A 42 34.99 3.09 -14.62
CA ASP A 42 34.19 2.70 -13.48
C ASP A 42 32.73 3.06 -13.77
N ALA A 43 31.96 2.01 -13.98
CA ALA A 43 30.52 2.02 -14.09
C ALA A 43 29.90 2.76 -12.89
N LEU A 44 28.89 3.57 -13.19
CA LEU A 44 27.99 4.19 -12.21
C LEU A 44 27.57 3.15 -11.15
N PRO A 45 27.62 3.44 -9.85
CA PRO A 45 26.99 2.57 -8.88
C PRO A 45 25.47 2.64 -9.09
N ALA A 46 24.93 1.56 -9.67
CA ALA A 46 23.51 1.26 -9.67
C ALA A 46 23.09 0.83 -8.25
N ASP A 47 23.00 1.78 -7.32
CA ASP A 47 22.40 1.52 -6.01
C ASP A 47 20.87 1.60 -6.13
N ARG A 48 20.32 0.53 -6.70
CA ARG A 48 18.90 0.20 -6.61
C ARG A 48 18.72 -0.55 -5.28
N ALA A 49 18.03 0.05 -4.31
CA ALA A 49 17.60 -0.65 -3.11
C ALA A 49 16.82 -1.93 -3.51
N PRO A 50 17.09 -3.11 -2.92
CA PRO A 50 16.41 -4.33 -3.33
C PRO A 50 14.96 -4.36 -2.80
N ARG A 51 14.09 -4.76 -3.72
CA ARG A 51 12.67 -5.13 -3.57
C ARG A 51 12.63 -6.65 -3.39
N ALA A 52 11.62 -7.18 -2.70
CA ALA A 52 11.47 -8.61 -2.49
C ALA A 52 11.67 -9.33 -3.83
N ALA A 53 12.71 -10.15 -3.89
CA ALA A 53 13.16 -10.72 -5.15
C ALA A 53 12.22 -11.86 -5.51
N VAL A 54 11.34 -11.63 -6.48
CA VAL A 54 10.56 -12.69 -7.14
C VAL A 54 11.49 -13.34 -8.16
N LEU A 55 11.79 -14.61 -7.95
CA LEU A 55 12.59 -15.43 -8.85
C LEU A 55 11.65 -16.33 -9.63
N GLU A 56 11.42 -16.01 -10.90
CA GLU A 56 10.54 -16.77 -11.78
C GLU A 56 11.11 -18.18 -12.00
N ALA A 57 10.25 -19.20 -11.98
CA ALA A 57 10.67 -20.60 -12.10
C ALA A 57 11.19 -20.91 -13.51
N GLU A 58 10.67 -20.23 -14.53
CA GLU A 58 11.13 -20.36 -15.92
C GLU A 58 12.53 -19.82 -16.18
N ASP A 59 13.08 -19.02 -15.26
CA ASP A 59 14.44 -18.49 -15.33
C ASP A 59 15.40 -19.28 -14.41
N ALA A 60 14.91 -20.30 -13.72
CA ALA A 60 15.66 -21.16 -12.81
C ALA A 60 16.33 -22.35 -13.52
N THR A 61 17.17 -23.11 -12.80
CA THR A 61 17.73 -24.35 -13.34
C THR A 61 16.70 -25.47 -13.23
N ILE A 62 16.26 -25.99 -14.37
CA ILE A 62 15.23 -27.04 -14.46
C ILE A 62 15.88 -28.38 -14.80
N SER A 63 15.47 -29.44 -14.10
CA SER A 63 15.82 -30.82 -14.42
C SER A 63 14.57 -31.67 -14.52
N GLN A 64 14.34 -32.30 -15.67
CA GLN A 64 13.18 -33.16 -15.94
C GLN A 64 11.84 -32.39 -15.76
N GLY A 65 11.69 -31.33 -16.55
CA GLY A 65 10.50 -30.50 -16.62
C GLY A 65 10.61 -29.50 -17.76
N ALA A 66 9.51 -28.80 -18.05
CA ALA A 66 9.42 -27.86 -19.16
C ALA A 66 8.80 -26.53 -18.70
N VAL A 67 9.25 -25.43 -19.33
CA VAL A 67 8.59 -24.14 -19.20
C VAL A 67 7.35 -24.14 -20.09
N GLU A 68 6.19 -23.85 -19.49
CA GLU A 68 4.90 -23.77 -20.17
C GLU A 68 4.15 -22.47 -19.85
N SER A 69 3.13 -22.17 -20.64
CA SER A 69 2.29 -20.96 -20.53
C SER A 69 0.82 -21.21 -20.88
N ASN A 70 0.42 -22.47 -20.96
CA ASN A 70 -0.92 -22.93 -21.37
C ASN A 70 -1.99 -22.82 -20.25
N HIS A 71 -1.60 -22.46 -19.03
CA HIS A 71 -2.51 -22.15 -17.93
C HIS A 71 -2.39 -20.69 -17.54
N ARG A 72 -3.51 -19.97 -17.47
CA ARG A 72 -3.48 -18.54 -17.14
C ARG A 72 -3.16 -18.30 -15.67
N GLY A 73 -2.65 -17.10 -15.37
CA GLY A 73 -2.48 -16.59 -14.01
C GLY A 73 -1.06 -16.72 -13.44
N TYR A 74 -0.08 -17.27 -14.16
CA TYR A 74 1.33 -17.25 -13.75
C TYR A 74 1.93 -15.82 -13.79
N THR A 75 3.07 -15.60 -13.14
CA THR A 75 3.93 -14.41 -13.24
C THR A 75 5.03 -14.63 -14.29
N GLY A 76 5.67 -13.56 -14.76
CA GLY A 76 6.69 -13.70 -15.79
C GLY A 76 6.15 -14.16 -17.15
N ARG A 77 6.92 -15.02 -17.82
CA ARG A 77 6.68 -15.55 -19.17
C ARG A 77 6.03 -16.92 -19.16
N GLY A 78 6.07 -17.64 -18.04
CA GLY A 78 5.52 -18.98 -17.93
C GLY A 78 5.59 -19.54 -16.52
N PHE A 79 5.60 -20.86 -16.43
CA PHE A 79 5.81 -21.63 -15.20
C PHE A 79 6.51 -22.94 -15.56
N VAL A 80 7.06 -23.65 -14.58
CA VAL A 80 7.66 -24.97 -14.79
C VAL A 80 6.64 -26.07 -14.50
N ASN A 81 6.32 -26.84 -15.53
CA ASN A 81 5.64 -28.12 -15.42
C ASN A 81 6.70 -29.22 -15.19
N TYR A 82 6.60 -29.94 -14.08
CA TYR A 82 7.53 -31.03 -13.76
C TYR A 82 7.15 -32.27 -14.56
N ASP A 83 8.14 -33.03 -15.04
CA ASP A 83 7.87 -34.38 -15.51
C ASP A 83 7.29 -35.20 -14.35
N ASN A 84 6.31 -36.06 -14.64
CA ASN A 84 5.73 -36.99 -13.68
C ASN A 84 6.75 -38.10 -13.35
N LEU A 85 7.75 -37.74 -12.55
CA LEU A 85 8.89 -38.58 -12.25
C LEU A 85 9.45 -38.21 -10.87
N THR A 86 9.83 -39.23 -10.09
CA THR A 86 10.59 -38.98 -8.85
C THR A 86 11.95 -38.40 -9.20
N GLY A 87 12.29 -37.25 -8.64
CA GLY A 87 13.57 -36.58 -8.89
C GLY A 87 13.51 -35.36 -9.81
N SER A 88 12.39 -35.11 -10.50
CA SER A 88 12.22 -33.85 -11.25
C SER A 88 12.34 -32.65 -10.32
N SER A 89 13.01 -31.58 -10.78
CA SER A 89 13.36 -30.46 -9.90
C SER A 89 13.51 -29.11 -10.59
N VAL A 90 13.30 -28.06 -9.78
CA VAL A 90 13.67 -26.67 -10.09
C VAL A 90 14.61 -26.17 -9.01
N GLU A 91 15.68 -25.49 -9.40
CA GLU A 91 16.68 -24.91 -8.51
C GLU A 91 16.93 -23.43 -8.80
N TRP A 92 16.79 -22.60 -7.77
CA TRP A 92 17.07 -21.16 -7.79
C TRP A 92 18.37 -20.83 -7.07
N THR A 93 19.00 -19.75 -7.49
CA THR A 93 20.06 -19.07 -6.71
C THR A 93 19.45 -17.91 -5.94
N VAL A 94 19.58 -17.93 -4.61
CA VAL A 94 19.08 -16.91 -3.70
C VAL A 94 20.26 -16.26 -2.99
N ARG A 95 20.36 -14.93 -3.07
CA ARG A 95 21.32 -14.16 -2.28
C ARG A 95 20.67 -13.70 -0.97
N ALA A 96 21.33 -13.98 0.15
CA ALA A 96 20.89 -13.52 1.47
C ALA A 96 21.92 -12.58 2.08
N ASP A 97 21.48 -11.43 2.58
CA ASP A 97 22.40 -10.43 3.16
C ASP A 97 22.96 -10.86 4.53
N LYS A 98 22.32 -11.83 5.20
CA LYS A 98 22.76 -12.41 6.47
C LYS A 98 22.38 -13.89 6.54
N ALA A 99 23.15 -14.66 7.29
CA ALA A 99 22.79 -16.04 7.62
C ALA A 99 21.56 -16.06 8.57
N GLY A 100 20.65 -17.02 8.36
CA GLY A 100 19.46 -17.19 9.19
C GLY A 100 18.39 -18.05 8.54
N THR A 101 17.36 -18.41 9.31
CA THR A 101 16.16 -19.04 8.76
C THR A 101 15.34 -17.99 8.02
N THR A 102 15.13 -18.20 6.72
CA THR A 102 14.44 -17.27 5.84
C THR A 102 13.12 -17.89 5.36
N PRO A 103 11.98 -17.20 5.50
CA PRO A 103 10.69 -17.68 5.02
C PRO A 103 10.56 -17.39 3.52
N LEU A 104 10.90 -18.37 2.68
CA LEU A 104 10.68 -18.26 1.24
C LEU A 104 9.22 -18.57 0.91
N THR A 105 8.67 -17.99 -0.16
CA THR A 105 7.32 -18.31 -0.63
C THR A 105 7.38 -18.94 -2.01
N LEU A 106 6.98 -20.20 -2.13
CA LEU A 106 6.85 -20.89 -3.41
C LEU A 106 5.43 -20.75 -3.95
N ARG A 107 5.27 -20.20 -5.15
CA ARG A 107 4.00 -20.14 -5.86
C ARG A 107 3.85 -21.33 -6.80
N PHE A 108 2.73 -22.04 -6.71
CA PHE A 108 2.49 -23.28 -7.44
C PHE A 108 1.02 -23.49 -7.80
N ALA A 109 0.73 -24.32 -8.79
CA ALA A 109 -0.61 -24.82 -9.09
C ALA A 109 -0.59 -26.35 -9.12
N ASN A 110 -1.57 -26.97 -8.48
CA ASN A 110 -1.80 -28.42 -8.56
C ASN A 110 -3.27 -28.66 -8.91
N GLY A 111 -3.54 -28.84 -10.20
CA GLY A 111 -4.89 -29.01 -10.71
C GLY A 111 -5.49 -30.39 -10.48
N THR A 112 -4.80 -31.28 -9.76
CA THR A 112 -5.32 -32.58 -9.37
C THR A 112 -6.00 -32.52 -8.00
N THR A 113 -6.44 -33.67 -7.49
CA THR A 113 -6.86 -33.84 -6.08
C THR A 113 -5.78 -34.54 -5.23
N VAL A 114 -4.65 -34.92 -5.84
CA VAL A 114 -3.59 -35.69 -5.20
C VAL A 114 -2.45 -34.75 -4.80
N ASN A 115 -1.95 -34.90 -3.57
CA ASN A 115 -0.79 -34.16 -3.10
C ASN A 115 0.46 -34.50 -3.93
N ARG A 116 1.26 -33.49 -4.29
CA ARG A 116 2.54 -33.66 -5.01
C ARG A 116 3.71 -33.21 -4.13
N PRO A 117 4.16 -34.03 -3.17
CA PRO A 117 5.15 -33.59 -2.19
C PRO A 117 6.56 -33.46 -2.78
N MET A 118 7.31 -32.46 -2.31
CA MET A 118 8.69 -32.22 -2.71
C MET A 118 9.64 -32.14 -1.51
N THR A 119 10.89 -32.51 -1.71
CA THR A 119 11.99 -32.20 -0.79
C THR A 119 12.60 -30.86 -1.19
N ILE A 120 12.71 -29.93 -0.23
CA ILE A 120 13.41 -28.65 -0.41
C ILE A 120 14.80 -28.80 0.18
N SER A 121 15.83 -28.61 -0.65
CA SER A 121 17.24 -28.64 -0.23
C SER A 121 17.86 -27.26 -0.33
N VAL A 122 18.70 -26.90 0.64
CA VAL A 122 19.52 -25.70 0.61
C VAL A 122 20.99 -26.07 0.52
N ASN A 123 21.70 -25.52 -0.46
CA ASN A 123 23.13 -25.81 -0.68
C ASN A 123 23.43 -27.32 -0.71
N GLY A 124 22.55 -28.09 -1.36
CA GLY A 124 22.64 -29.55 -1.48
C GLY A 124 22.20 -30.35 -0.24
N THR A 125 21.83 -29.70 0.86
CA THR A 125 21.38 -30.36 2.10
C THR A 125 19.85 -30.29 2.23
N PRO A 126 19.13 -31.40 2.43
CA PRO A 126 17.68 -31.37 2.65
C PRO A 126 17.31 -30.52 3.88
N ALA A 127 16.48 -29.50 3.68
CA ALA A 127 15.95 -28.63 4.74
C ALA A 127 14.49 -28.97 5.11
N LEU A 128 13.67 -29.32 4.12
CA LEU A 128 12.29 -29.77 4.31
C LEU A 128 12.06 -31.04 3.48
N THR A 129 11.77 -32.17 4.12
CA THR A 129 11.51 -33.44 3.43
C THR A 129 10.02 -33.70 3.31
N GLY A 130 9.55 -34.09 2.11
CA GLY A 130 8.14 -34.43 1.91
C GLY A 130 7.16 -33.27 2.12
N ARG A 131 7.59 -32.03 1.86
CA ARG A 131 6.75 -30.83 1.97
C ARG A 131 5.52 -30.99 1.05
N SER A 132 4.34 -30.83 1.63
CA SER A 132 3.06 -31.03 0.93
C SER A 132 2.74 -29.87 -0.01
N PHE A 133 2.28 -30.20 -1.22
CA PHE A 133 1.71 -29.29 -2.21
C PHE A 133 0.36 -29.89 -2.68
N PRO A 134 -0.71 -29.70 -1.88
CA PRO A 134 -2.00 -30.33 -2.12
C PRO A 134 -2.64 -29.83 -3.41
N GLY A 135 -3.46 -30.68 -4.04
CA GLY A 135 -4.25 -30.31 -5.20
C GLY A 135 -5.52 -29.55 -4.83
N ASN A 136 -5.94 -28.62 -5.69
CA ASN A 136 -7.19 -27.87 -5.55
C ASN A 136 -8.15 -28.04 -6.73
N GLY A 137 -7.83 -28.95 -7.67
CA GLY A 137 -8.66 -29.25 -8.84
C GLY A 137 -8.57 -28.23 -9.98
N SER A 138 -7.68 -27.24 -9.93
CA SER A 138 -7.49 -26.28 -11.03
C SER A 138 -6.03 -25.92 -11.30
N TRP A 139 -5.60 -26.07 -12.55
CA TRP A 139 -4.26 -25.63 -13.01
C TRP A 139 -4.14 -24.12 -13.25
N THR A 140 -5.26 -23.38 -13.22
CA THR A 140 -5.27 -21.91 -13.30
C THR A 140 -5.48 -21.25 -11.94
N SER A 141 -5.59 -22.05 -10.86
CA SER A 141 -5.70 -21.58 -9.48
C SER A 141 -4.36 -21.74 -8.77
N TRP A 142 -3.53 -20.71 -8.90
CA TRP A 142 -2.22 -20.63 -8.26
C TRP A 142 -2.35 -20.40 -6.75
N GLN A 143 -1.52 -21.12 -6.00
CA GLN A 143 -1.45 -21.17 -4.54
C GLN A 143 -0.03 -20.86 -4.09
N THR A 144 0.17 -20.62 -2.79
CA THR A 144 1.49 -20.40 -2.22
C THR A 144 1.77 -21.36 -1.08
N ALA A 145 3.04 -21.72 -0.91
CA ALA A 145 3.55 -22.48 0.22
C ALA A 145 4.78 -21.78 0.81
N ASN A 146 4.75 -21.57 2.14
CA ASN A 146 5.90 -21.03 2.86
C ASN A 146 6.93 -22.13 3.07
N LEU A 147 8.21 -21.81 2.85
CA LEU A 147 9.37 -22.68 3.01
C LEU A 147 10.35 -21.99 3.95
N ASP A 148 10.31 -22.34 5.23
CA ASP A 148 11.26 -21.84 6.21
C ASP A 148 12.56 -22.64 6.09
N VAL A 149 13.59 -22.02 5.53
CA VAL A 149 14.85 -22.72 5.22
C VAL A 149 16.07 -21.95 5.74
N PRO A 150 17.12 -22.65 6.20
CA PRO A 150 18.33 -22.00 6.68
C PRO A 150 19.19 -21.53 5.51
N LEU A 151 19.41 -20.21 5.40
CA LEU A 151 20.33 -19.61 4.43
C LEU A 151 21.63 -19.20 5.12
N ARG A 152 22.76 -19.30 4.41
CA ARG A 152 24.01 -18.61 4.79
C ARG A 152 24.02 -17.21 4.18
N GLU A 153 24.83 -16.32 4.74
CA GLU A 153 25.13 -15.04 4.10
C GLU A 153 25.76 -15.27 2.70
N GLY A 154 25.40 -14.43 1.74
CA GLY A 154 25.78 -14.57 0.34
C GLY A 154 24.86 -15.51 -0.43
N ASP A 155 25.42 -16.17 -1.44
CA ASP A 155 24.63 -16.97 -2.39
C ASP A 155 24.32 -18.38 -1.83
N ASN A 156 23.06 -18.78 -2.00
CA ASN A 156 22.49 -20.05 -1.62
C ASN A 156 21.80 -20.70 -2.82
N THR A 157 21.85 -22.03 -2.94
CA THR A 157 20.97 -22.76 -3.87
C THR A 157 19.77 -23.31 -3.15
N ILE A 158 18.58 -23.15 -3.74
CA ILE A 158 17.32 -23.69 -3.23
C ILE A 158 16.77 -24.63 -4.28
N ARG A 159 16.69 -25.93 -3.98
CA ARG A 159 16.18 -26.95 -4.92
C ARG A 159 14.90 -27.58 -4.40
N ALA A 160 13.84 -27.56 -5.20
CA ALA A 160 12.61 -28.28 -4.95
C ALA A 160 12.58 -29.56 -5.81
N THR A 161 12.60 -30.73 -5.17
CA THR A 161 12.69 -32.04 -5.85
C THR A 161 11.45 -32.88 -5.57
N ALA A 162 10.76 -33.34 -6.62
CA ALA A 162 9.62 -34.23 -6.52
C ALA A 162 9.98 -35.57 -5.85
N THR A 163 9.18 -35.99 -4.88
CA THR A 163 9.42 -37.21 -4.09
C THR A 163 8.60 -38.42 -4.55
N THR A 164 7.74 -38.25 -5.55
CA THR A 164 6.84 -39.30 -6.05
C THR A 164 6.87 -39.37 -7.57
N ALA A 165 6.40 -40.50 -8.11
CA ALA A 165 6.27 -40.70 -9.56
C ALA A 165 5.24 -39.77 -10.22
N ASN A 166 4.47 -38.99 -9.45
CA ASN A 166 3.56 -37.99 -10.00
C ASN A 166 4.24 -36.65 -10.29
N GLY A 167 5.56 -36.53 -10.07
CA GLY A 167 6.29 -35.27 -10.23
C GLY A 167 5.90 -34.20 -9.19
N GLY A 168 6.38 -32.98 -9.41
CA GLY A 168 6.03 -31.79 -8.64
C GLY A 168 4.73 -31.12 -9.13
N PRO A 169 4.17 -30.15 -8.39
CA PRO A 169 3.14 -29.26 -8.94
C PRO A 169 3.72 -28.38 -10.06
N ASN A 170 2.87 -27.67 -10.79
CA ASN A 170 3.35 -26.59 -11.65
C ASN A 170 3.89 -25.48 -10.76
N VAL A 171 5.16 -25.11 -10.92
CA VAL A 171 5.80 -24.09 -10.08
C VAL A 171 6.01 -22.83 -10.89
N ASP A 172 5.61 -21.71 -10.32
CA ASP A 172 5.59 -20.42 -10.99
C ASP A 172 6.73 -19.52 -10.54
N SER A 173 6.89 -19.30 -9.24
CA SER A 173 7.92 -18.39 -8.73
C SER A 173 8.33 -18.73 -7.30
N LEU A 174 9.53 -18.28 -6.92
CA LEU A 174 10.05 -18.31 -5.56
C LEU A 174 10.31 -16.87 -5.12
N THR A 175 9.61 -16.42 -4.08
CA THR A 175 9.80 -15.08 -3.52
C THR A 175 10.72 -15.13 -2.32
N VAL A 176 11.77 -14.30 -2.35
CA VAL A 176 12.70 -14.05 -1.25
C VAL A 176 12.31 -12.75 -0.56
N PRO A 177 12.10 -12.74 0.77
CA PRO A 177 11.78 -11.50 1.50
C PRO A 177 12.98 -10.54 1.50
N ASP A 178 12.72 -9.23 1.46
CA ASP A 178 13.76 -8.20 1.53
C ASP A 178 14.59 -8.32 2.80
N SER A 179 15.92 -8.27 2.64
CA SER A 179 16.85 -8.38 3.78
C SER A 179 17.16 -7.04 4.47
N GLY A 180 16.52 -5.95 4.02
CA GLY A 180 16.68 -4.59 4.54
C GLY A 180 15.65 -4.19 5.58
N GLY A 181 15.74 -4.73 6.79
CA GLY A 181 14.90 -4.39 7.96
C GLY A 181 14.76 -5.58 8.91
N PRO A 182 14.39 -5.41 10.20
CA PRO A 182 13.98 -6.56 11.00
C PRO A 182 12.84 -7.24 10.22
N GLY A 183 13.09 -8.49 9.81
CA GLY A 183 12.36 -9.15 8.73
C GLY A 183 10.84 -9.23 8.96
N PRO A 184 10.08 -9.79 8.00
CA PRO A 184 8.69 -10.13 8.24
C PRO A 184 8.71 -11.09 9.43
N GLY A 185 8.31 -10.60 10.59
CA GLY A 185 7.99 -11.45 11.71
C GLY A 185 6.96 -12.47 11.22
N PRO A 186 6.87 -13.66 11.82
CA PRO A 186 5.74 -14.53 11.58
C PRO A 186 4.49 -13.65 11.68
N GLY A 187 3.68 -13.61 10.62
CA GLY A 187 2.34 -13.03 10.71
C GLY A 187 1.70 -13.57 11.98
N PRO A 188 0.96 -12.73 12.73
CA PRO A 188 0.79 -12.89 14.17
C PRO A 188 0.59 -14.36 14.50
N GLY A 189 1.60 -14.93 15.17
CA GLY A 189 1.46 -16.24 15.78
C GLY A 189 0.20 -16.23 16.65
N PRO A 190 -0.39 -17.40 16.94
CA PRO A 190 -1.63 -17.47 17.69
C PRO A 190 -1.43 -16.77 19.05
N GLY A 191 -1.93 -15.54 19.21
CA GLY A 191 -1.67 -14.77 20.44
C GLY A 191 -2.07 -13.30 20.52
N GLY A 192 -2.47 -12.60 19.44
CA GLY A 192 -2.92 -11.20 19.60
C GLY A 192 -3.62 -10.58 18.39
N THR A 193 -4.66 -9.79 18.66
CA THR A 193 -5.29 -8.91 17.67
C THR A 193 -4.46 -7.64 17.47
N PRO A 194 -4.63 -6.88 16.37
CA PRO A 194 -3.94 -5.61 16.15
C PRO A 194 -4.00 -4.67 17.37
N VAL A 195 -5.18 -4.52 17.98
CA VAL A 195 -5.37 -3.73 19.21
C VAL A 195 -4.72 -4.40 20.42
N GLY A 196 -4.80 -5.73 20.55
CA GLY A 196 -4.20 -6.46 21.66
C GLY A 196 -2.68 -6.30 21.72
N ILE A 197 -2.03 -6.21 20.56
CA ILE A 197 -0.58 -6.03 20.46
C ILE A 197 -0.21 -4.56 20.68
N ASN A 198 -0.86 -3.65 19.96
CA ASN A 198 -0.45 -2.25 19.89
C ASN A 198 -1.04 -1.36 20.99
N GLY A 199 -2.19 -1.70 21.56
CA GLY A 199 -2.82 -0.94 22.63
C GLY A 199 -3.21 0.49 22.23
N GLN A 200 -3.12 1.43 23.19
CA GLN A 200 -3.44 2.84 22.96
C GLN A 200 -2.42 3.46 22.01
N LEU A 201 -2.91 4.06 20.93
CA LEU A 201 -2.04 4.72 19.96
C LEU A 201 -1.77 6.16 20.35
N THR A 202 -0.59 6.63 19.96
CA THR A 202 -0.17 8.02 20.12
C THR A 202 0.72 8.45 18.97
N VAL A 203 0.77 9.74 18.68
CA VAL A 203 1.67 10.31 17.68
C VAL A 203 3.06 10.51 18.28
N CYS A 204 4.08 10.05 17.55
CA CYS A 204 5.49 10.10 17.94
C CYS A 204 6.32 10.68 16.78
N GLY A 205 6.76 11.93 16.91
CA GLY A 205 7.38 12.66 15.80
C GLY A 205 6.43 12.75 14.61
N THR A 206 6.81 12.19 13.46
CA THR A 206 6.00 12.16 12.24
C THR A 206 5.25 10.83 12.02
N LYS A 207 5.11 10.00 13.06
CA LYS A 207 4.59 8.63 12.96
C LYS A 207 3.45 8.38 13.95
N LEU A 208 2.64 7.36 13.64
CA LEU A 208 1.74 6.74 14.59
C LEU A 208 2.51 5.65 15.36
N CYS A 209 2.49 5.71 16.68
CA CYS A 209 3.13 4.76 17.56
C CYS A 209 2.13 3.95 18.37
N ASN A 210 2.53 2.72 18.70
CA ASN A 210 1.84 1.88 19.67
C ASN A 210 2.16 2.29 21.12
N GLN A 211 1.55 1.59 22.08
CA GLN A 211 1.72 1.82 23.52
C GLN A 211 3.17 1.67 24.04
N TYR A 212 4.08 1.10 23.23
CA TYR A 212 5.50 0.97 23.54
C TYR A 212 6.36 2.08 22.92
N GLY A 213 5.73 3.10 22.31
CA GLY A 213 6.43 4.19 21.64
C GLY A 213 7.12 3.78 20.35
N LYS A 214 6.69 2.68 19.71
CA LYS A 214 7.29 2.20 18.45
C LYS A 214 6.40 2.56 17.26
N PRO A 215 6.97 3.08 16.15
CA PRO A 215 6.20 3.37 14.94
C PRO A 215 5.54 2.12 14.37
N ILE A 216 4.29 2.24 13.95
CA ILE A 216 3.49 1.17 13.37
C ILE A 216 2.79 1.62 12.09
N GLN A 217 2.30 0.65 11.31
CA GLN A 217 1.42 0.89 10.19
C GLN A 217 0.11 0.10 10.34
N LEU A 218 -1.02 0.80 10.47
CA LEU A 218 -2.35 0.20 10.37
C LEU A 218 -2.79 0.13 8.91
N ARG A 219 -3.44 -0.96 8.54
CA ARG A 219 -3.85 -1.25 7.16
C ARG A 219 -5.27 -1.78 7.18
N GLY A 220 -6.14 -1.26 6.33
CA GLY A 220 -7.55 -1.64 6.43
C GLY A 220 -8.43 -1.14 5.31
N MET A 221 -9.73 -1.22 5.57
CA MET A 221 -10.77 -0.80 4.63
C MET A 221 -11.61 0.32 5.22
N SER A 222 -12.01 1.24 4.36
CA SER A 222 -13.14 2.14 4.60
C SER A 222 -14.44 1.45 4.23
N THR A 223 -15.48 1.58 5.04
CA THR A 223 -16.83 1.39 4.51
C THR A 223 -17.07 2.41 3.39
N HIS A 224 -18.03 2.15 2.51
CA HIS A 224 -18.67 3.25 1.79
C HIS A 224 -19.59 4.01 2.77
N GLY A 225 -20.16 5.13 2.33
CA GLY A 225 -21.24 5.82 3.04
C GLY A 225 -22.31 4.88 3.62
N LEU A 226 -22.47 4.93 4.94
CA LEU A 226 -23.36 4.06 5.72
C LEU A 226 -24.85 4.19 5.33
N GLN A 227 -25.24 5.29 4.71
CA GLN A 227 -26.59 5.52 4.22
C GLN A 227 -26.92 4.66 2.99
N TRP A 228 -25.91 4.27 2.22
CA TRP A 228 -26.08 3.50 0.97
C TRP A 228 -25.67 2.04 1.11
N TYR A 229 -24.64 1.76 1.92
CA TYR A 229 -23.98 0.45 1.94
C TYR A 229 -23.82 -0.14 3.34
N SER A 230 -24.68 0.24 4.30
CA SER A 230 -24.67 -0.37 5.63
C SER A 230 -24.88 -1.89 5.62
N GLN A 231 -25.61 -2.41 4.63
CA GLN A 231 -25.80 -3.84 4.40
C GLN A 231 -24.50 -4.61 4.09
N CYS A 232 -23.41 -3.93 3.75
CA CYS A 232 -22.10 -4.56 3.54
C CYS A 232 -21.28 -4.70 4.82
N ALA A 233 -21.61 -3.98 5.90
CA ALA A 233 -20.89 -4.00 7.17
C ALA A 233 -21.62 -4.89 8.21
N THR A 234 -21.72 -6.18 7.91
CA THR A 234 -22.38 -7.18 8.77
C THR A 234 -21.37 -7.89 9.68
N GLY A 235 -21.85 -8.65 10.67
CA GLY A 235 -20.96 -9.46 11.50
C GLY A 235 -20.09 -10.43 10.68
N ALA A 236 -20.68 -11.06 9.65
CA ALA A 236 -19.98 -12.02 8.79
C ALA A 236 -18.93 -11.34 7.89
N SER A 237 -19.23 -10.17 7.33
CA SER A 237 -18.25 -9.44 6.51
C SER A 237 -17.12 -8.89 7.37
N LEU A 238 -17.42 -8.34 8.55
CA LEU A 238 -16.39 -7.85 9.48
C LEU A 238 -15.55 -8.99 10.06
N ASP A 239 -16.09 -10.18 10.24
CA ASP A 239 -15.31 -11.38 10.56
C ASP A 239 -14.32 -11.73 9.45
N ALA A 240 -14.75 -11.68 8.18
CA ALA A 240 -13.86 -11.88 7.05
C ALA A 240 -12.77 -10.79 6.98
N LEU A 241 -13.13 -9.53 7.18
CA LEU A 241 -12.17 -8.42 7.19
C LEU A 241 -11.09 -8.61 8.27
N ALA A 242 -11.48 -8.99 9.48
CA ALA A 242 -10.52 -9.18 10.58
C ALA A 242 -9.67 -10.46 10.44
N LYS A 243 -10.29 -11.59 10.03
CA LYS A 243 -9.68 -12.93 10.14
C LYS A 243 -9.15 -13.50 8.83
N ASP A 244 -9.72 -13.09 7.69
CA ASP A 244 -9.26 -13.51 6.36
C ASP A 244 -8.43 -12.42 5.69
N TRP A 245 -8.84 -11.16 5.77
CA TRP A 245 -8.09 -10.06 5.15
C TRP A 245 -6.98 -9.54 6.06
N ASN A 246 -7.01 -9.88 7.35
CA ASN A 246 -6.07 -9.42 8.38
C ASN A 246 -6.02 -7.88 8.48
N ALA A 247 -7.17 -7.23 8.43
CA ALA A 247 -7.25 -5.79 8.61
C ALA A 247 -6.91 -5.38 10.05
N ASP A 248 -6.16 -4.29 10.17
CA ASP A 248 -5.80 -3.67 11.44
C ASP A 248 -6.84 -2.64 11.87
N VAL A 249 -7.48 -1.98 10.90
CA VAL A 249 -8.39 -0.85 11.10
C VAL A 249 -9.62 -0.94 10.19
N LEU A 250 -10.78 -0.58 10.72
CA LEU A 250 -12.01 -0.32 9.98
C LEU A 250 -12.27 1.19 10.04
N ARG A 251 -12.31 1.85 8.87
CA ARG A 251 -12.82 3.22 8.76
C ARG A 251 -14.34 3.19 8.54
N ILE A 252 -15.05 3.96 9.36
CA ILE A 252 -16.50 4.02 9.44
C ILE A 252 -16.96 5.36 8.86
N SER A 253 -17.27 5.37 7.55
CA SER A 253 -17.55 6.60 6.81
C SER A 253 -19.01 7.01 6.90
N MET A 254 -19.27 7.95 7.81
CA MET A 254 -20.61 8.50 8.06
C MET A 254 -20.77 9.83 7.34
N TYR A 255 -21.41 9.82 6.16
CA TYR A 255 -21.77 11.05 5.46
C TYR A 255 -22.69 11.90 6.30
N ILE A 256 -22.64 13.22 6.08
CA ILE A 256 -23.50 14.17 6.80
C ILE A 256 -24.70 14.57 5.95
N GLN A 257 -24.40 15.02 4.73
CA GLN A 257 -25.39 15.31 3.69
C GLN A 257 -25.71 14.03 2.90
N GLU A 258 -26.38 14.17 1.76
CA GLU A 258 -26.62 13.07 0.80
C GLU A 258 -27.38 11.87 1.39
N GLY A 259 -28.33 12.14 2.29
CA GLY A 259 -29.08 11.13 3.03
C GLY A 259 -28.31 10.51 4.20
N GLY A 260 -27.19 11.12 4.60
CA GLY A 260 -26.40 10.74 5.77
C GLY A 260 -26.97 11.27 7.08
N TYR A 261 -26.07 11.57 8.02
CA TYR A 261 -26.36 11.94 9.41
C TYR A 261 -27.44 13.02 9.55
N ASP A 262 -27.55 14.02 8.67
CA ASP A 262 -28.55 15.07 8.86
C ASP A 262 -30.00 14.59 8.70
N SER A 263 -30.20 13.48 8.00
CA SER A 263 -31.52 12.89 7.77
C SER A 263 -32.03 12.09 8.98
N ASP A 264 -31.11 11.48 9.75
CA ASP A 264 -31.41 10.75 10.98
C ASP A 264 -30.20 10.75 11.94
N PRO A 265 -29.95 11.87 12.64
CA PRO A 265 -28.78 12.00 13.51
C PRO A 265 -28.65 10.88 14.55
N ARG A 266 -29.78 10.44 15.13
CA ARG A 266 -29.81 9.41 16.16
C ARG A 266 -29.47 8.04 15.56
N GLY A 267 -30.15 7.64 14.48
CA GLY A 267 -29.92 6.35 13.83
C GLY A 267 -28.50 6.19 13.28
N PHE A 268 -27.92 7.25 12.71
CA PHE A 268 -26.53 7.22 12.26
C PHE A 268 -25.54 7.14 13.43
N THR A 269 -25.77 7.87 14.52
CA THR A 269 -24.93 7.77 15.73
C THR A 269 -24.98 6.36 16.31
N ASP A 270 -26.17 5.74 16.39
CA ASP A 270 -26.33 4.36 16.87
C ASP A 270 -25.65 3.34 15.95
N ARG A 271 -25.67 3.57 14.63
CA ARG A 271 -24.96 2.73 13.66
C ARG A 271 -23.45 2.82 13.85
N VAL A 272 -22.91 4.03 14.07
CA VAL A 272 -21.48 4.21 14.37
C VAL A 272 -21.11 3.53 15.69
N HIS A 273 -21.91 3.69 16.76
CA HIS A 273 -21.70 2.97 18.02
C HIS A 273 -21.63 1.46 17.81
N ASN A 274 -22.56 0.90 17.03
CA ASN A 274 -22.57 -0.52 16.73
C ASN A 274 -21.28 -0.96 16.01
N LEU A 275 -20.85 -0.23 14.98
CA LEU A 275 -19.65 -0.56 14.22
C LEU A 275 -18.36 -0.42 15.05
N ILE A 276 -18.30 0.55 15.97
CA ILE A 276 -17.22 0.65 16.96
C ILE A 276 -17.14 -0.62 17.80
N GLU A 277 -18.27 -1.10 18.33
CA GLU A 277 -18.30 -2.34 19.12
C GLU A 277 -17.95 -3.57 18.27
N GLN A 278 -18.41 -3.62 17.00
CA GLN A 278 -18.07 -4.72 16.08
C GLN A 278 -16.58 -4.78 15.74
N ALA A 279 -15.93 -3.62 15.54
CA ALA A 279 -14.48 -3.55 15.34
C ALA A 279 -13.72 -3.92 16.62
N THR A 280 -14.17 -3.42 17.77
CA THR A 280 -13.59 -3.72 19.10
C THR A 280 -13.64 -5.21 19.41
N ALA A 281 -14.78 -5.87 19.18
CA ALA A 281 -14.94 -7.31 19.42
C ALA A 281 -14.02 -8.19 18.55
N ARG A 282 -13.50 -7.64 17.45
CA ARG A 282 -12.56 -8.31 16.54
C ARG A 282 -11.12 -7.84 16.73
N GLY A 283 -10.89 -6.93 17.68
CA GLY A 283 -9.58 -6.35 17.96
C GLY A 283 -9.00 -5.53 16.81
N MET A 284 -9.87 -4.95 15.96
CA MET A 284 -9.51 -3.93 14.99
C MET A 284 -9.62 -2.54 15.61
N TYR A 285 -8.82 -1.59 15.11
CA TYR A 285 -9.04 -0.17 15.34
C TYR A 285 -10.31 0.29 14.62
N ALA A 286 -11.06 1.20 15.22
CA ALA A 286 -12.21 1.86 14.62
C ALA A 286 -11.85 3.32 14.37
N LEU A 287 -11.72 3.67 13.09
CA LEU A 287 -11.54 5.04 12.64
C LEU A 287 -12.92 5.63 12.34
N VAL A 288 -13.39 6.53 13.21
CA VAL A 288 -14.69 7.16 13.11
C VAL A 288 -14.57 8.41 12.26
N ASP A 289 -15.18 8.38 11.09
CA ASP A 289 -15.02 9.39 10.06
C ASP A 289 -16.28 10.26 9.92
N TRP A 290 -16.11 11.54 10.24
CA TRP A 290 -17.08 12.61 9.94
C TRP A 290 -16.95 12.99 8.47
N HIS A 291 -17.69 12.23 7.65
CA HIS A 291 -17.50 12.18 6.21
C HIS A 291 -18.19 13.36 5.50
N MET A 292 -17.70 14.56 5.78
CA MET A 292 -18.06 15.75 5.01
C MET A 292 -17.47 15.68 3.60
N LEU A 293 -18.24 16.12 2.61
CA LEU A 293 -17.83 16.21 1.20
C LEU A 293 -18.43 17.47 0.55
N ASP A 294 -19.76 17.54 0.51
CA ASP A 294 -20.52 18.69 0.04
C ASP A 294 -21.57 19.09 1.10
N PRO A 295 -21.56 20.32 1.64
CA PRO A 295 -20.64 21.43 1.35
C PRO A 295 -19.20 21.17 1.81
N GLY A 296 -18.25 21.75 1.07
CA GLY A 296 -16.80 21.60 1.28
C GLY A 296 -16.21 22.32 2.50
N ASP A 297 -16.92 23.29 3.09
CA ASP A 297 -16.48 23.98 4.32
C ASP A 297 -16.86 23.15 5.56
N PRO A 298 -15.90 22.61 6.34
CA PRO A 298 -16.21 21.82 7.53
C PRO A 298 -16.99 22.61 8.59
N HIS A 299 -16.91 23.95 8.59
CA HIS A 299 -17.72 24.79 9.49
C HIS A 299 -19.22 24.70 9.24
N ALA A 300 -19.66 24.36 8.02
CA ALA A 300 -21.07 24.18 7.71
C ALA A 300 -21.74 23.12 8.61
N ASN A 301 -20.94 22.16 9.09
CA ASN A 301 -21.39 21.05 9.90
C ASN A 301 -20.84 21.07 11.34
N LEU A 302 -20.12 22.13 11.75
CA LEU A 302 -19.38 22.17 13.04
C LEU A 302 -20.28 21.95 14.27
N SER A 303 -21.48 22.53 14.31
CA SER A 303 -22.40 22.32 15.45
C SER A 303 -22.85 20.85 15.56
N LYS A 304 -23.13 20.20 14.41
CA LYS A 304 -23.48 18.79 14.34
C LYS A 304 -22.28 17.92 14.72
N ALA A 305 -21.08 18.25 14.24
CA ALA A 305 -19.84 17.55 14.57
C ALA A 305 -19.52 17.63 16.08
N LYS A 306 -19.66 18.81 16.71
CA LYS A 306 -19.49 18.98 18.16
C LYS A 306 -20.46 18.06 18.93
N THR A 307 -21.71 17.99 18.51
CA THR A 307 -22.71 17.09 19.12
C THR A 307 -22.32 15.63 18.99
N PHE A 308 -22.07 15.17 17.76
CA PHE A 308 -21.73 13.79 17.46
C PHE A 308 -20.46 13.32 18.18
N PHE A 309 -19.36 14.05 18.04
CA PHE A 309 -18.10 13.67 18.65
C PHE A 309 -18.11 13.76 20.18
N THR A 310 -18.90 14.67 20.77
CA THR A 310 -19.13 14.67 22.22
C THR A 310 -19.73 13.35 22.67
N GLU A 311 -20.73 12.84 21.95
CA GLU A 311 -21.39 11.58 22.31
C GLU A 311 -20.47 10.37 22.11
N ILE A 312 -19.81 10.28 20.95
CA ILE A 312 -18.86 9.19 20.65
C ILE A 312 -17.75 9.16 21.71
N ALA A 313 -17.11 10.31 21.98
CA ALA A 313 -16.03 10.41 22.96
C ALA A 313 -16.51 10.02 24.36
N ARG A 314 -17.65 10.54 24.83
CA ARG A 314 -18.19 10.19 26.17
C ARG A 314 -18.50 8.71 26.33
N ARG A 315 -19.05 8.07 25.29
CA ARG A 315 -19.46 6.67 25.37
C ARG A 315 -18.28 5.70 25.29
N HIS A 316 -17.23 6.06 24.55
CA HIS A 316 -16.16 5.13 24.18
C HIS A 316 -14.77 5.54 24.69
N ASN A 317 -14.63 6.56 25.53
CA ASN A 317 -13.33 7.01 26.08
C ASN A 317 -12.52 5.96 26.85
N ASN A 318 -13.12 4.84 27.24
CA ASN A 318 -12.43 3.73 27.89
C ASN A 318 -11.77 2.76 26.88
N LYS A 319 -12.02 2.94 25.58
CA LYS A 319 -11.49 2.09 24.52
C LYS A 319 -10.14 2.60 24.02
N LYS A 320 -9.23 1.68 23.78
CA LYS A 320 -7.88 1.96 23.26
C LYS A 320 -7.77 1.93 21.74
N ASN A 321 -8.87 1.59 21.07
CA ASN A 321 -8.89 1.28 19.64
C ASN A 321 -9.58 2.33 18.78
N LEU A 322 -9.90 3.51 19.32
CA LEU A 322 -10.50 4.59 18.54
C LEU A 322 -9.47 5.49 17.89
N ILE A 323 -9.87 6.02 16.73
CA ILE A 323 -9.23 7.12 16.00
C ILE A 323 -10.37 8.00 15.48
N TYR A 324 -10.26 9.33 15.61
CA TYR A 324 -11.30 10.26 15.12
C TYR A 324 -10.83 11.02 13.89
N GLU A 325 -11.49 10.87 12.74
CA GLU A 325 -11.30 11.73 11.57
C GLU A 325 -12.39 12.79 11.55
N ILE A 326 -12.01 14.05 11.81
CA ILE A 326 -12.97 15.11 12.12
C ILE A 326 -13.50 15.86 10.89
N ALA A 327 -12.87 15.66 9.74
CA ALA A 327 -13.31 16.17 8.45
C ALA A 327 -12.62 15.36 7.33
N ASN A 328 -13.41 14.59 6.58
CA ASN A 328 -12.95 13.78 5.45
C ASN A 328 -12.26 14.60 4.34
N GLU A 329 -13.00 15.42 3.60
CA GLU A 329 -12.49 16.10 2.39
C GLU A 329 -12.87 17.58 2.34
N PRO A 330 -12.23 18.44 3.16
CA PRO A 330 -12.40 19.88 3.02
C PRO A 330 -12.09 20.36 1.60
N SER A 331 -12.99 21.12 1.00
CA SER A 331 -12.88 21.60 -0.38
C SER A 331 -13.43 23.02 -0.53
N GLY A 332 -12.88 23.80 -1.46
CA GLY A 332 -13.28 25.20 -1.66
C GLY A 332 -12.97 26.15 -0.49
N VAL A 333 -12.12 25.73 0.45
CA VAL A 333 -11.73 26.50 1.64
C VAL A 333 -10.22 26.54 1.83
N SER A 334 -9.71 27.57 2.51
CA SER A 334 -8.28 27.69 2.82
C SER A 334 -7.85 26.75 3.95
N TRP A 335 -6.56 26.44 4.03
CA TRP A 335 -6.00 25.73 5.19
C TRP A 335 -6.32 26.42 6.52
N SER A 336 -6.26 27.75 6.58
CA SER A 336 -6.61 28.50 7.81
C SER A 336 -8.05 28.28 8.26
N ARG A 337 -8.99 28.04 7.33
CA ARG A 337 -10.39 27.72 7.64
C ARG A 337 -10.52 26.32 8.23
N ILE A 338 -9.79 25.35 7.68
CA ILE A 338 -9.74 23.97 8.16
C ILE A 338 -9.08 23.91 9.54
N LYS A 339 -7.94 24.60 9.72
CA LYS A 339 -7.24 24.72 11.00
C LYS A 339 -8.15 25.30 12.08
N SER A 340 -8.88 26.38 11.81
CA SER A 340 -9.78 26.97 12.81
C SER A 340 -10.94 26.04 13.19
N TYR A 341 -11.48 25.28 12.23
CA TYR A 341 -12.46 24.23 12.52
C TYR A 341 -11.89 23.17 13.48
N ALA A 342 -10.69 22.66 13.19
CA ALA A 342 -10.04 21.65 14.02
C ALA A 342 -9.76 22.17 15.43
N GLU A 343 -9.27 23.40 15.55
CA GLU A 343 -8.98 24.05 16.84
C GLU A 343 -10.24 24.36 17.67
N GLU A 344 -11.43 24.39 17.06
CA GLU A 344 -12.70 24.45 17.77
C GLU A 344 -13.26 23.09 18.20
N LEU A 345 -13.05 22.04 17.41
CA LEU A 345 -13.64 20.72 17.65
C LEU A 345 -12.76 19.82 18.53
N ILE A 346 -11.43 19.87 18.37
CA ILE A 346 -10.50 19.04 19.15
C ILE A 346 -10.69 19.27 20.67
N PRO A 347 -10.79 20.50 21.20
CA PRO A 347 -11.03 20.71 22.62
C PRO A 347 -12.35 20.10 23.12
N VAL A 348 -13.38 19.99 22.27
CA VAL A 348 -14.66 19.36 22.60
C VAL A 348 -14.50 17.85 22.77
N ILE A 349 -13.75 17.19 21.87
CA ILE A 349 -13.41 15.77 21.98
C ILE A 349 -12.60 15.52 23.26
N ARG A 350 -11.55 16.31 23.47
CA ARG A 350 -10.58 16.14 24.56
C ARG A 350 -11.19 16.31 25.96
N GLN A 351 -12.33 16.99 26.09
CA GLN A 351 -13.07 17.07 27.36
C GLN A 351 -13.54 15.70 27.86
N SER A 352 -13.82 14.77 26.95
CA SER A 352 -14.36 13.44 27.28
C SER A 352 -13.36 12.31 26.98
N ASP A 353 -12.50 12.51 25.98
CA ASP A 353 -11.50 11.55 25.52
C ASP A 353 -10.16 12.26 25.26
N PRO A 354 -9.31 12.42 26.29
CA PRO A 354 -8.07 13.17 26.18
C PRO A 354 -6.97 12.42 25.41
N GLU A 355 -7.08 11.10 25.24
CA GLU A 355 -5.97 10.26 24.73
C GLU A 355 -6.13 9.85 23.26
N THR A 356 -7.35 9.76 22.71
CA THR A 356 -7.55 9.25 21.34
C THR A 356 -6.89 10.11 20.25
N THR A 357 -6.25 9.49 19.27
CA THR A 357 -5.64 10.19 18.13
C THR A 357 -6.71 10.84 17.25
N VAL A 358 -6.49 12.10 16.85
CA VAL A 358 -7.40 12.85 15.96
C VAL A 358 -6.74 13.11 14.61
N LEU A 359 -7.43 12.80 13.52
CA LEU A 359 -7.00 13.02 12.15
C LEU A 359 -7.73 14.25 11.57
N VAL A 360 -6.98 15.17 10.98
CA VAL A 360 -7.49 16.42 10.43
C VAL A 360 -7.39 16.38 8.90
N GLY A 361 -8.52 16.57 8.23
CA GLY A 361 -8.62 16.78 6.79
C GLY A 361 -7.64 17.85 6.29
N THR A 362 -7.12 17.69 5.09
CA THR A 362 -6.28 18.73 4.46
C THR A 362 -7.02 19.40 3.31
N ARG A 363 -6.47 20.51 2.82
CA ARG A 363 -7.12 21.29 1.77
C ARG A 363 -7.28 20.49 0.47
N ALA A 364 -8.32 20.84 -0.27
CA ALA A 364 -8.60 20.41 -1.63
C ALA A 364 -8.81 18.88 -1.70
N TRP A 365 -9.89 18.41 -1.07
CA TRP A 365 -10.22 16.99 -0.94
C TRP A 365 -9.11 16.19 -0.29
N SER A 366 -8.54 16.75 0.79
CA SER A 366 -7.43 16.16 1.52
C SER A 366 -6.23 15.79 0.63
N SER A 367 -5.96 16.58 -0.42
CA SER A 367 -4.81 16.38 -1.31
C SER A 367 -3.54 17.11 -0.87
N LEU A 368 -3.49 17.60 0.38
CA LEU A 368 -2.46 18.53 0.86
C LEU A 368 -2.43 19.85 0.07
N GLY A 369 -3.60 20.26 -0.47
CA GLY A 369 -3.76 21.49 -1.24
C GLY A 369 -3.43 21.37 -2.73
N VAL A 370 -2.90 20.22 -3.19
CA VAL A 370 -2.44 20.03 -4.58
C VAL A 370 -3.56 20.28 -5.59
N SER A 371 -4.78 19.77 -5.34
CA SER A 371 -5.89 19.92 -6.29
C SER A 371 -6.35 21.35 -6.51
N ASP A 372 -6.05 22.28 -5.58
CA ASP A 372 -6.36 23.71 -5.69
C ASP A 372 -5.15 24.56 -6.11
N GLY A 373 -4.07 23.93 -6.59
CA GLY A 373 -2.83 24.62 -6.97
C GLY A 373 -2.01 25.15 -5.79
N ALA A 374 -2.33 24.71 -4.56
CA ALA A 374 -1.51 24.94 -3.37
C ALA A 374 -0.50 23.80 -3.18
N THR A 375 0.24 23.82 -2.08
CA THR A 375 1.23 22.77 -1.76
C THR A 375 1.12 22.41 -0.29
N GLU A 376 1.74 21.29 0.09
CA GLU A 376 1.77 20.81 1.47
C GLU A 376 2.39 21.82 2.45
N ALA A 377 3.12 22.83 1.94
CA ALA A 377 3.76 23.86 2.74
C ALA A 377 2.77 24.63 3.63
N GLU A 378 1.51 24.82 3.22
CA GLU A 378 0.52 25.54 4.05
C GLU A 378 0.22 24.80 5.34
N THR A 379 0.09 23.47 5.27
CA THR A 379 -0.17 22.61 6.43
C THR A 379 1.08 22.47 7.28
N VAL A 380 2.23 22.26 6.63
CA VAL A 380 3.50 22.02 7.34
C VAL A 380 4.02 23.27 8.07
N SER A 381 3.82 24.46 7.50
CA SER A 381 4.29 25.72 8.12
C SER A 381 3.35 26.30 9.16
N ASN A 382 2.09 25.86 9.19
CA ASN A 382 1.07 26.36 10.11
C ASN A 382 0.22 25.18 10.65
N PRO A 383 0.82 24.26 11.42
CA PRO A 383 0.11 23.10 11.95
C PRO A 383 -1.02 23.52 12.91
N VAL A 384 -2.03 22.66 13.04
CA VAL A 384 -3.06 22.79 14.09
C VAL A 384 -2.39 22.75 15.46
N ASN A 385 -2.77 23.68 16.35
CA ASN A 385 -2.22 23.79 17.70
C ASN A 385 -2.88 22.78 18.65
N ALA A 386 -2.61 21.49 18.43
CA ALA A 386 -3.05 20.40 19.30
C ALA A 386 -2.03 19.25 19.28
N SER A 387 -1.96 18.48 20.36
CA SER A 387 -1.16 17.26 20.43
C SER A 387 -1.97 16.02 20.01
N ASN A 388 -1.24 14.94 19.75
CA ASN A 388 -1.79 13.65 19.32
C ASN A 388 -2.74 13.77 18.12
N ILE A 389 -2.31 14.54 17.11
CA ILE A 389 -3.01 14.72 15.85
C ILE A 389 -2.18 14.23 14.66
N MET A 390 -2.86 13.81 13.61
CA MET A 390 -2.26 13.56 12.29
C MET A 390 -3.07 14.29 11.21
N TYR A 391 -2.50 14.41 10.02
CA TYR A 391 -3.17 15.01 8.86
C TYR A 391 -3.52 13.94 7.83
N THR A 392 -4.64 14.09 7.15
CA THR A 392 -5.07 13.13 6.13
C THR A 392 -4.53 13.48 4.75
N PHE A 393 -4.26 12.46 3.96
CA PHE A 393 -3.96 12.58 2.54
C PHE A 393 -4.80 11.58 1.74
N HIS A 394 -5.51 12.03 0.71
CA HIS A 394 -6.30 11.17 -0.17
C HIS A 394 -5.72 11.10 -1.57
N PHE A 395 -5.75 9.90 -2.17
CA PHE A 395 -5.35 9.74 -3.56
C PHE A 395 -6.13 8.67 -4.33
N TYR A 396 -6.27 8.87 -5.63
CA TYR A 396 -6.79 7.86 -6.55
C TYR A 396 -5.73 7.62 -7.63
N ALA A 397 -5.08 6.47 -7.58
CA ALA A 397 -3.80 6.23 -8.24
C ALA A 397 -3.83 6.38 -9.77
N ALA A 398 -4.98 6.13 -10.41
CA ALA A 398 -5.11 6.33 -11.86
C ALA A 398 -5.14 7.81 -12.25
N SER A 399 -5.48 8.71 -11.32
CA SER A 399 -5.57 10.16 -11.55
C SER A 399 -4.40 10.94 -10.92
N HIS A 400 -4.00 10.58 -9.71
CA HIS A 400 -3.07 11.35 -8.89
C HIS A 400 -1.64 10.81 -9.06
N LYS A 401 -0.94 11.33 -10.07
CA LYS A 401 0.40 10.89 -10.50
C LYS A 401 1.52 11.58 -9.70
N ASP A 402 2.63 11.91 -10.37
CA ASP A 402 3.87 12.36 -9.74
C ASP A 402 3.72 13.59 -8.85
N GLU A 403 2.89 14.56 -9.23
CA GLU A 403 2.69 15.79 -8.44
C GLU A 403 2.17 15.49 -7.03
N TYR A 404 1.10 14.70 -6.95
CA TYR A 404 0.48 14.25 -5.69
C TYR A 404 1.44 13.36 -4.90
N PHE A 405 2.09 12.40 -5.57
CA PHE A 405 3.05 11.50 -4.92
C PHE A 405 4.22 12.28 -4.31
N ASN A 406 4.76 13.27 -5.02
CA ASN A 406 5.88 14.07 -4.56
C ASN A 406 5.48 14.99 -3.41
N ALA A 407 4.29 15.62 -3.45
CA ALA A 407 3.75 16.40 -2.34
C ALA A 407 3.56 15.55 -1.09
N PHE A 408 2.94 14.37 -1.24
CA PHE A 408 2.78 13.40 -0.17
C PHE A 408 4.12 12.95 0.43
N SER A 409 5.11 12.63 -0.41
CA SER A 409 6.44 12.24 0.05
C SER A 409 7.13 13.34 0.87
N ARG A 410 7.08 14.60 0.40
CA ARG A 410 7.67 15.75 1.11
C ARG A 410 6.96 16.03 2.44
N ALA A 411 5.64 15.94 2.46
CA ALA A 411 4.84 16.13 3.67
C ALA A 411 5.10 15.03 4.70
N ALA A 412 5.22 13.77 4.27
CA ALA A 412 5.43 12.61 5.13
C ALA A 412 6.76 12.64 5.93
N ASP A 413 7.71 13.48 5.51
CA ASP A 413 8.97 13.71 6.23
C ASP A 413 8.86 14.80 7.30
N ARG A 414 7.77 15.58 7.32
CA ARG A 414 7.66 16.79 8.12
C ARG A 414 6.45 16.82 9.05
N ILE A 415 5.38 16.11 8.71
CA ILE A 415 4.16 16.02 9.53
C ILE A 415 3.67 14.57 9.62
N PRO A 416 2.99 14.19 10.71
CA PRO A 416 2.37 12.88 10.82
C PRO A 416 1.19 12.75 9.86
N LEU A 417 1.25 11.77 8.96
CA LEU A 417 0.22 11.52 7.96
C LEU A 417 -0.47 10.18 8.16
N PHE A 418 -1.76 10.13 7.81
CA PHE A 418 -2.57 8.94 7.67
C PHE A 418 -3.31 9.02 6.32
N VAL A 419 -3.26 7.97 5.49
CA VAL A 419 -4.05 7.92 4.25
C VAL A 419 -5.42 7.32 4.56
N THR A 420 -6.36 8.15 5.00
CA THR A 420 -7.69 7.69 5.43
C THR A 420 -8.57 7.26 4.25
N GLU A 421 -8.24 7.70 3.04
CA GLU A 421 -8.92 7.25 1.84
C GLU A 421 -7.97 7.15 0.65
N PHE A 422 -8.04 6.05 -0.09
CA PHE A 422 -7.44 5.99 -1.43
C PHE A 422 -8.10 4.93 -2.31
N GLY A 423 -8.02 5.12 -3.62
CA GLY A 423 -8.45 4.15 -4.64
C GLY A 423 -7.34 3.79 -5.63
N THR A 424 -7.46 2.62 -6.27
CA THR A 424 -6.55 2.17 -7.34
C THR A 424 -6.92 2.73 -8.72
N GLN A 425 -8.15 3.22 -8.83
CA GLN A 425 -8.81 3.71 -10.02
C GLN A 425 -8.73 5.24 -10.13
N THR A 426 -9.59 5.86 -10.94
CA THR A 426 -9.61 7.32 -11.13
C THR A 426 -10.29 8.02 -9.95
N TYR A 427 -10.15 9.35 -9.85
CA TYR A 427 -10.73 10.17 -8.77
C TYR A 427 -12.25 10.05 -8.61
N THR A 428 -12.96 9.50 -9.59
CA THR A 428 -14.42 9.26 -9.51
C THR A 428 -14.78 8.04 -8.66
N GLY A 429 -13.78 7.31 -8.16
CA GLY A 429 -13.98 6.00 -7.54
C GLY A 429 -14.23 4.88 -8.57
N ASP A 430 -14.19 5.19 -9.86
CA ASP A 430 -14.43 4.26 -10.96
C ASP A 430 -13.34 4.33 -12.05
N GLY A 431 -13.50 3.56 -13.12
CA GLY A 431 -12.57 3.50 -14.25
C GLY A 431 -11.46 2.47 -14.07
N GLY A 432 -10.47 2.49 -14.97
CA GLY A 432 -9.37 1.54 -14.98
C GLY A 432 -8.47 1.66 -13.74
N ASN A 433 -8.07 0.53 -13.17
CA ASN A 433 -7.10 0.48 -12.08
C ASN A 433 -5.69 0.73 -12.61
N ASP A 434 -4.91 1.53 -11.89
CA ASP A 434 -3.46 1.67 -12.07
C ASP A 434 -2.73 1.05 -10.88
N PHE A 435 -2.57 -0.27 -10.92
CA PHE A 435 -1.90 -1.02 -9.86
C PHE A 435 -0.40 -0.72 -9.74
N ALA A 436 0.25 -0.24 -10.81
CA ALA A 436 1.65 0.15 -10.76
C ALA A 436 1.83 1.46 -9.97
N ALA A 437 1.02 2.48 -10.28
CA ALA A 437 1.00 3.72 -9.50
C ALA A 437 0.55 3.44 -8.05
N SER A 438 -0.47 2.60 -7.87
CA SER A 438 -0.95 2.20 -6.53
C SER A 438 0.17 1.55 -5.70
N GLN A 439 0.95 0.65 -6.31
CA GLN A 439 2.08 0.01 -5.63
C GLN A 439 3.14 1.03 -5.20
N ARG A 440 3.43 2.03 -6.03
CA ARG A 440 4.38 3.10 -5.68
C ARG A 440 3.96 3.86 -4.42
N TYR A 441 2.68 4.20 -4.29
CA TYR A 441 2.16 4.80 -3.05
C TYR A 441 2.26 3.83 -1.87
N MET A 442 1.95 2.54 -2.06
CA MET A 442 2.08 1.52 -1.01
C MET A 442 3.51 1.39 -0.49
N ASP A 443 4.50 1.38 -1.38
CA ASP A 443 5.92 1.26 -1.02
C ASP A 443 6.38 2.46 -0.20
N LEU A 444 5.96 3.68 -0.58
CA LEU A 444 6.21 4.89 0.19
C LEU A 444 5.54 4.83 1.57
N MET A 445 4.27 4.42 1.63
CA MET A 445 3.55 4.29 2.89
C MET A 445 4.19 3.26 3.81
N ALA A 446 4.58 2.09 3.29
CA ALA A 446 5.25 1.05 4.06
C ALA A 446 6.61 1.51 4.60
N SER A 447 7.47 2.09 3.74
CA SER A 447 8.79 2.59 4.14
C SER A 447 8.72 3.70 5.19
N LYS A 448 7.67 4.51 5.16
CA LYS A 448 7.44 5.60 6.12
C LYS A 448 6.48 5.24 7.26
N LYS A 449 6.01 4.00 7.40
CA LYS A 449 5.01 3.56 8.40
C LYS A 449 3.76 4.45 8.40
N ILE A 450 3.25 4.80 7.22
CA ILE A 450 2.02 5.59 7.05
C ILE A 450 0.85 4.63 6.95
N SER A 451 -0.06 4.74 7.91
CA SER A 451 -1.26 3.92 7.96
C SER A 451 -2.25 4.29 6.84
N TRP A 452 -3.07 3.32 6.42
CA TRP A 452 -4.00 3.53 5.31
C TRP A 452 -5.31 2.74 5.41
N THR A 453 -6.36 3.29 4.80
CA THR A 453 -7.66 2.64 4.57
C THR A 453 -8.10 2.79 3.11
N ASN A 454 -8.37 1.68 2.43
CA ASN A 454 -8.78 1.69 1.01
C ASN A 454 -10.29 1.94 0.84
N TRP A 455 -10.65 2.69 -0.21
CA TRP A 455 -12.01 2.94 -0.64
C TRP A 455 -12.43 1.95 -1.75
N ASN A 456 -13.41 1.06 -1.55
CA ASN A 456 -14.21 0.87 -0.33
C ASN A 456 -14.80 -0.55 -0.17
N TYR A 457 -15.20 -0.87 1.07
CA TYR A 457 -15.77 -2.15 1.50
C TYR A 457 -17.27 -2.27 1.20
N SER A 458 -17.63 -2.18 -0.08
CA SER A 458 -19.01 -2.36 -0.56
C SER A 458 -19.10 -3.18 -1.83
N ASP A 459 -20.34 -3.42 -2.28
CA ASP A 459 -20.68 -4.00 -3.58
C ASP A 459 -21.27 -2.98 -4.58
N ASP A 460 -20.98 -1.68 -4.39
CA ASP A 460 -21.29 -0.61 -5.35
C ASP A 460 -20.79 -0.98 -6.76
N PHE A 461 -21.43 -0.48 -7.82
CA PHE A 461 -21.08 -0.90 -9.18
C PHE A 461 -19.68 -0.43 -9.63
N ARG A 462 -19.13 0.64 -9.03
CA ARG A 462 -17.85 1.22 -9.45
C ARG A 462 -16.69 0.28 -9.21
N SER A 463 -15.62 0.46 -9.98
CA SER A 463 -14.43 -0.38 -9.93
C SER A 463 -13.69 -0.35 -8.59
N GLY A 464 -13.84 0.73 -7.81
CA GLY A 464 -13.25 0.88 -6.47
C GLY A 464 -13.92 0.06 -5.36
N ALA A 465 -15.19 -0.29 -5.51
CA ALA A 465 -15.86 -1.15 -4.54
C ALA A 465 -15.31 -2.56 -4.62
N VAL A 466 -14.86 -3.10 -3.48
CA VAL A 466 -14.08 -4.35 -3.47
C VAL A 466 -14.90 -5.58 -3.80
N PHE A 467 -16.21 -5.60 -3.53
CA PHE A 467 -17.08 -6.73 -3.83
C PHE A 467 -17.75 -6.57 -5.20
N LYS A 468 -18.02 -7.69 -5.87
CA LYS A 468 -18.93 -7.74 -7.03
C LYS A 468 -20.34 -7.40 -6.56
N THR A 469 -21.10 -6.69 -7.39
CA THR A 469 -22.47 -6.27 -7.08
C THR A 469 -23.36 -7.44 -6.69
N GLY A 470 -24.11 -7.29 -5.60
CA GLY A 470 -25.05 -8.29 -5.08
C GLY A 470 -24.46 -9.18 -3.97
N VAL A 471 -23.15 -9.18 -3.75
CA VAL A 471 -22.50 -9.98 -2.68
C VAL A 471 -23.05 -9.60 -1.30
N CYS A 472 -23.27 -8.31 -1.02
CA CYS A 472 -23.75 -7.89 0.28
C CYS A 472 -25.19 -8.34 0.51
N ASN A 473 -26.06 -8.17 -0.49
CA ASN A 473 -27.46 -8.60 -0.43
C ASN A 473 -27.62 -10.12 -0.33
N ALA A 474 -26.69 -10.88 -0.90
CA ALA A 474 -26.65 -12.34 -0.77
C ALA A 474 -26.10 -12.83 0.58
N GLY A 475 -25.58 -11.95 1.43
CA GLY A 475 -24.95 -12.32 2.69
C GLY A 475 -23.55 -12.92 2.54
N GLY A 476 -22.85 -12.64 1.43
CA GLY A 476 -21.52 -13.14 1.13
C GLY A 476 -21.46 -14.03 -0.12
N PRO A 477 -20.36 -14.79 -0.31
CA PRO A 477 -19.21 -14.92 0.59
C PRO A 477 -18.35 -13.64 0.65
N TYR A 478 -17.67 -13.41 1.77
CA TYR A 478 -16.78 -12.26 1.98
C TYR A 478 -15.28 -12.64 2.04
N THR A 479 -14.98 -13.93 1.97
CA THR A 479 -13.63 -14.51 2.04
C THR A 479 -13.15 -14.98 0.66
N GLY A 480 -11.83 -15.03 0.49
CA GLY A 480 -11.23 -15.43 -0.78
C GLY A 480 -11.43 -14.39 -1.88
N THR A 481 -11.07 -14.73 -3.11
CA THR A 481 -11.00 -13.77 -4.23
C THR A 481 -12.21 -13.84 -5.17
N SER A 482 -12.96 -14.94 -5.17
CA SER A 482 -14.15 -15.11 -6.02
C SER A 482 -15.20 -13.98 -5.90
N PRO A 483 -15.54 -13.48 -4.70
CA PRO A 483 -16.54 -12.40 -4.57
C PRO A 483 -15.98 -11.01 -4.91
N LEU A 484 -14.68 -10.88 -5.19
CA LEU A 484 -14.00 -9.59 -5.28
C LEU A 484 -13.90 -9.08 -6.71
N LYS A 485 -13.96 -7.75 -6.85
CA LYS A 485 -13.50 -7.03 -8.04
C LYS A 485 -11.96 -7.03 -8.09
N PRO A 486 -11.34 -6.68 -9.23
CA PRO A 486 -9.88 -6.60 -9.33
C PRO A 486 -9.22 -5.74 -8.25
N ALA A 487 -9.81 -4.58 -7.90
CA ALA A 487 -9.32 -3.72 -6.82
C ALA A 487 -9.38 -4.43 -5.45
N GLY A 488 -10.47 -5.17 -5.20
CA GLY A 488 -10.65 -5.97 -3.99
C GLY A 488 -9.64 -7.10 -3.84
N VAL A 489 -9.35 -7.84 -4.92
CA VAL A 489 -8.29 -8.85 -4.93
C VAL A 489 -6.95 -8.20 -4.60
N TRP A 490 -6.62 -7.10 -5.29
CA TRP A 490 -5.34 -6.42 -5.15
C TRP A 490 -5.09 -5.90 -3.74
N ILE A 491 -6.10 -5.27 -3.12
CA ILE A 491 -5.93 -4.69 -1.79
C ILE A 491 -5.93 -5.73 -0.69
N ARG A 492 -6.75 -6.79 -0.81
CA ARG A 492 -6.77 -7.90 0.14
C ARG A 492 -5.40 -8.55 0.25
N ASP A 493 -4.73 -8.78 -0.88
CA ASP A 493 -3.41 -9.42 -0.88
C ASP A 493 -2.35 -8.57 -0.14
N ARG A 494 -2.44 -7.23 -0.24
CA ARG A 494 -1.54 -6.30 0.48
C ARG A 494 -1.84 -6.21 1.97
N MET A 495 -3.12 -6.23 2.32
CA MET A 495 -3.57 -6.20 3.71
C MET A 495 -3.19 -7.46 4.49
N ARG A 496 -3.03 -8.59 3.79
CA ARG A 496 -2.61 -9.86 4.41
C ARG A 496 -1.14 -9.94 4.80
N THR A 497 -0.30 -8.95 4.46
CA THR A 497 1.11 -8.88 4.86
C THR A 497 1.29 -7.90 6.03
N PRO A 498 1.10 -8.34 7.29
CA PRO A 498 1.01 -7.47 8.45
C PRO A 498 2.26 -6.63 8.70
N ASP A 499 2.05 -5.48 9.34
CA ASP A 499 3.15 -4.78 9.99
C ASP A 499 3.71 -5.65 11.13
N ASN A 500 4.96 -5.42 11.51
CA ASN A 500 5.63 -6.26 12.50
C ASN A 500 5.22 -5.94 13.95
N PHE A 501 4.42 -4.89 14.18
CA PHE A 501 3.89 -4.46 15.49
C PHE A 501 4.87 -4.69 16.66
N PRO A 502 6.01 -3.98 16.64
CA PRO A 502 7.10 -4.21 17.56
C PRO A 502 6.66 -4.01 19.01
N THR A 503 6.93 -5.02 19.84
CA THR A 503 6.72 -4.98 21.29
C THR A 503 8.10 -5.00 21.94
N ARG A 504 8.42 -3.98 22.75
CA ARG A 504 9.72 -3.72 23.44
C ARG A 504 10.74 -2.88 22.67
#